data_AF-A0A085BB45-F1
#
_entry.id   AF-A0A085BB45-F1
#
_cell.length_a   1.000
_cell.length_b   1.000
_cell.length_c   1.000
_cell.angle_alpha   90.00
_cell.angle_beta   90.00
_cell.angle_gamma   90.00
#
_symmetry.space_group_name_H-M   'P 1'
#
loop_
_entity.id
_entity.type
_entity.pdbx_description
1 polymer ?
#
loop_
_entity_poly.entity_id
_entity_poly.type
_entity_poly.pdbx_seq_one_letter_code
_entity_poly.pdbx_strand_id
1 'polypeptide(L)'
;MDLNRTNIHELLGAKKKNRMTQQERITQLKDLKKLANATLEKYKNLRFDKNKSWIEKKSEISIEELKHIILDINYDLQTEQVEIFCGLQSKFQDGKISSKELSEFFNVTMMQIKVGTMIFDIARLSPESNLLLDISWLTDGNVSDYLDIYLNIKDISILDKFLPSKISEVKDRIIPIMQCNKEFEEILSVLKVAIESSENNSFITSNILLITACESLVRLLSSRIYQYQNPDLNDRDIHEYIYNKYTSLESLITKGNWTVDFPIKFSEALVKYKDVNDDSLNYLRTKHKMHMSAQRRIKKRLSKFSPGAITESEIHNLVENLKNDTNDLMKDDDTEIKINLPVMLNFLVRKYKDDRNQIIHGNFKDFNLKWKNYVNFAAIVKIIDVFEEYEKFYKTKEK
;
A
#
# COMPACT_ATOMS: atom_id res chain seq x y z
N MET A 1 14.61 1.28 -21.71
CA MET A 1 13.89 0.27 -22.51
C MET A 1 12.48 0.81 -22.64
N ASP A 2 12.15 1.37 -23.80
CA ASP A 2 10.93 2.16 -23.98
C ASP A 2 9.73 1.24 -24.22
N LEU A 3 9.00 0.95 -23.14
CA LEU A 3 7.57 0.65 -23.29
C LEU A 3 6.92 1.94 -23.79
N ASN A 4 6.80 2.07 -25.11
CA ASN A 4 6.14 3.23 -25.73
C ASN A 4 4.76 3.46 -25.06
N ARG A 5 4.41 4.73 -24.79
CA ARG A 5 3.13 5.18 -24.19
C ARG A 5 1.91 4.43 -24.74
N THR A 6 1.94 4.10 -26.04
CA THR A 6 0.92 3.35 -26.75
C THR A 6 0.65 1.99 -26.11
N ASN A 7 1.67 1.25 -25.68
CA ASN A 7 1.51 -0.10 -25.12
C ASN A 7 0.85 -0.07 -23.73
N ILE A 8 1.13 0.90 -22.87
CA ILE A 8 0.54 0.94 -21.52
C ILE A 8 -0.92 1.40 -21.55
N HIS A 9 -1.26 2.39 -22.37
CA HIS A 9 -2.67 2.78 -22.57
C HIS A 9 -3.49 1.70 -23.29
N GLU A 10 -2.85 0.90 -24.17
CA GLU A 10 -3.47 -0.28 -24.77
C GLU A 10 -3.64 -1.43 -23.75
N LEU A 11 -2.67 -1.64 -22.85
CA LEU A 11 -2.77 -2.58 -21.74
C LEU A 11 -3.89 -2.22 -20.75
N LEU A 12 -4.12 -0.92 -20.50
CA LEU A 12 -5.20 -0.39 -19.65
C LEU A 12 -6.58 -0.38 -20.33
N GLY A 13 -6.69 -0.86 -21.58
CA GLY A 13 -7.97 -1.05 -22.25
C GLY A 13 -8.67 0.24 -22.70
N ALA A 14 -7.93 1.35 -22.91
CA ALA A 14 -8.52 2.64 -23.28
C ALA A 14 -9.19 2.66 -24.69
N LYS A 15 -9.05 1.60 -25.48
CA LYS A 15 -9.85 1.42 -26.70
C LYS A 15 -11.06 0.54 -26.37
N LYS A 16 -12.27 1.12 -26.48
CA LYS A 16 -13.54 0.37 -26.68
C LYS A 16 -13.36 -0.54 -27.91
N LYS A 17 -12.79 -1.73 -27.73
CA LYS A 17 -12.69 -2.75 -28.76
C LYS A 17 -13.68 -3.87 -28.47
N ASN A 18 -14.30 -4.33 -29.56
CA ASN A 18 -15.04 -5.58 -29.67
C ASN A 18 -14.23 -6.75 -29.08
N ARG A 19 -14.93 -7.80 -28.63
CA ARG A 19 -14.43 -9.11 -28.15
C ARG A 19 -12.91 -9.28 -28.17
N MET A 20 -12.28 -9.36 -26.99
CA MET A 20 -10.86 -9.71 -26.91
C MET A 20 -10.65 -11.14 -27.40
N THR A 21 -9.83 -11.29 -28.42
CA THR A 21 -9.41 -12.59 -28.93
C THR A 21 -8.43 -13.27 -27.98
N GLN A 22 -8.30 -14.60 -28.07
CA GLN A 22 -7.30 -15.35 -27.31
C GLN A 22 -5.89 -14.82 -27.57
N GLN A 23 -5.58 -14.48 -28.82
CA GLN A 23 -4.28 -13.94 -29.19
C GLN A 23 -4.02 -12.57 -28.55
N GLU A 24 -5.01 -11.68 -28.51
CA GLU A 24 -4.91 -10.39 -27.82
C GLU A 24 -4.69 -10.59 -26.30
N ARG A 25 -5.41 -11.52 -25.67
CA ARG A 25 -5.23 -11.84 -24.25
C ARG A 25 -3.83 -12.40 -23.96
N ILE A 26 -3.35 -13.34 -24.79
CA ILE A 26 -1.99 -13.89 -24.68
C ILE A 26 -0.94 -12.77 -24.82
N THR A 27 -1.16 -11.85 -25.75
CA THR A 27 -0.25 -10.72 -25.98
C THR A 27 -0.22 -9.80 -24.75
N GLN A 28 -1.38 -9.43 -24.23
CA GLN A 28 -1.52 -8.63 -23.01
C GLN A 28 -0.75 -9.27 -21.83
N LEU A 29 -0.95 -10.57 -21.58
CA LEU A 29 -0.27 -11.28 -20.49
C LEU A 29 1.25 -11.39 -20.72
N LYS A 30 1.71 -11.60 -21.96
CA LYS A 30 3.14 -11.60 -22.29
C LYS A 30 3.78 -10.24 -22.05
N ASP A 31 3.09 -9.15 -22.38
CA ASP A 31 3.56 -7.79 -22.14
C ASP A 31 3.65 -7.47 -20.64
N LEU A 32 2.68 -7.91 -19.83
CA LEU A 32 2.76 -7.82 -18.36
C LEU A 32 3.96 -8.59 -17.81
N LYS A 33 4.18 -9.82 -18.27
CA LYS A 33 5.34 -10.63 -17.87
C LYS A 33 6.65 -9.94 -18.25
N LYS A 34 6.70 -9.31 -19.43
CA LYS A 34 7.87 -8.55 -19.89
C LYS A 34 8.12 -7.35 -18.98
N LEU A 35 7.08 -6.59 -18.63
CA LEU A 35 7.17 -5.47 -17.69
C LEU A 35 7.68 -5.94 -16.31
N ALA A 36 7.10 -7.01 -15.74
CA ALA A 36 7.51 -7.55 -14.44
C ALA A 36 8.98 -8.01 -14.42
N ASN A 37 9.41 -8.72 -15.47
CA ASN A 37 10.83 -9.13 -15.60
C ASN A 37 11.75 -7.92 -15.77
N ALA A 38 11.36 -6.92 -16.56
CA ALA A 38 12.16 -5.71 -16.72
C ALA A 38 12.32 -4.97 -15.38
N THR A 39 11.25 -4.87 -14.58
CA THR A 39 11.31 -4.30 -13.23
C THR A 39 12.22 -5.12 -12.31
N LEU A 40 12.14 -6.45 -12.36
CA LEU A 40 13.00 -7.35 -11.58
C LEU A 40 14.49 -7.19 -11.95
N GLU A 41 14.80 -7.03 -13.23
CA GLU A 41 16.18 -6.79 -13.70
C GLU A 41 16.74 -5.45 -13.20
N LYS A 42 15.90 -4.42 -13.01
CA LYS A 42 16.36 -3.16 -12.42
C LYS A 42 16.96 -3.38 -11.04
N TYR A 43 16.38 -4.25 -10.21
CA TYR A 43 16.90 -4.58 -8.88
C TYR A 43 18.28 -5.25 -8.93
N LYS A 44 18.57 -6.08 -9.94
CA LYS A 44 19.90 -6.69 -10.08
C LYS A 44 21.00 -5.67 -10.39
N ASN A 45 20.63 -4.57 -11.03
CA ASN A 45 21.54 -3.50 -11.42
C ASN A 45 21.69 -2.42 -10.35
N LEU A 46 20.91 -2.47 -9.27
CA LEU A 46 21.06 -1.54 -8.15
C LEU A 46 22.34 -1.85 -7.38
N ARG A 47 23.23 -0.87 -7.31
CA ARG A 47 24.30 -0.87 -6.31
C ARG A 47 23.72 -0.39 -5.00
N PHE A 48 23.51 -1.29 -4.05
CA PHE A 48 23.03 -0.93 -2.72
C PHE A 48 24.14 -0.27 -1.91
N ASP A 49 23.82 0.87 -1.29
CA ASP A 49 24.64 1.40 -0.21
C ASP A 49 24.54 0.43 0.97
N LYS A 50 25.65 -0.23 1.31
CA LYS A 50 25.73 -1.19 2.41
C LYS A 50 25.32 -0.58 3.75
N ASN A 51 25.34 0.74 3.89
CA ASN A 51 24.92 1.45 5.10
C ASN A 51 23.39 1.62 5.22
N LYS A 52 22.61 1.27 4.19
CA LYS A 52 21.14 1.38 4.18
C LYS A 52 20.49 0.00 4.16
N SER A 53 20.62 -0.76 5.25
CA SER A 53 20.05 -2.11 5.42
C SER A 53 18.53 -2.21 5.16
N TRP A 54 17.79 -1.10 5.29
CA TRP A 54 16.37 -1.06 4.96
C TRP A 54 16.10 -1.18 3.46
N ILE A 55 17.00 -0.69 2.59
CA ILE A 55 16.87 -0.79 1.13
C ILE A 55 16.95 -2.25 0.71
N GLU A 56 17.89 -3.00 1.29
CA GLU A 56 18.04 -4.43 1.05
C GLU A 56 16.74 -5.17 1.40
N LYS A 57 16.24 -5.03 2.63
CA LYS A 57 14.96 -5.64 3.06
C LYS A 57 13.78 -5.26 2.17
N LYS A 58 13.66 -3.99 1.79
CA LYS A 58 12.56 -3.52 0.91
C LYS A 58 12.69 -4.07 -0.51
N SER A 59 13.92 -4.20 -1.00
CA SER A 59 14.23 -4.80 -2.30
C SER A 59 13.90 -6.28 -2.31
N GLU A 60 14.24 -7.03 -1.26
CA GLU A 60 13.91 -8.46 -1.11
C GLU A 60 12.40 -8.68 -1.18
N ILE A 61 11.61 -7.91 -0.42
CA ILE A 61 10.14 -7.98 -0.46
C ILE A 61 9.63 -7.70 -1.87
N SER A 62 10.13 -6.64 -2.50
CA SER A 62 9.70 -6.26 -3.85
C SER A 62 10.03 -7.33 -4.89
N ILE A 63 11.22 -7.95 -4.78
CA ILE A 63 11.67 -9.04 -5.63
C ILE A 63 10.75 -10.26 -5.47
N GLU A 64 10.44 -10.64 -4.22
CA GLU A 64 9.55 -11.77 -3.96
C GLU A 64 8.12 -11.50 -4.48
N GLU A 65 7.59 -10.29 -4.30
CA GLU A 65 6.29 -9.92 -4.86
C GLU A 65 6.29 -9.94 -6.40
N LEU A 66 7.34 -9.42 -7.05
CA LEU A 66 7.48 -9.49 -8.51
C LEU A 66 7.53 -10.95 -9.01
N LYS A 67 8.27 -11.83 -8.32
CA LYS A 67 8.30 -13.27 -8.64
C LYS A 67 6.93 -13.90 -8.53
N HIS A 68 6.16 -13.57 -7.50
CA HIS A 68 4.78 -14.05 -7.35
C HIS A 68 3.86 -13.54 -8.46
N ILE A 69 3.96 -12.26 -8.83
CA ILE A 69 3.19 -11.71 -9.96
C ILE A 69 3.54 -12.46 -11.26
N ILE A 70 4.83 -12.74 -11.51
CA ILE A 70 5.27 -13.52 -12.68
C ILE A 70 4.69 -14.95 -12.66
N LEU A 71 4.65 -15.60 -11.50
CA LEU A 71 4.04 -16.93 -11.35
C LEU A 71 2.54 -16.90 -11.66
N ASP A 72 1.82 -15.90 -11.16
CA ASP A 72 0.39 -15.72 -11.45
C ASP A 72 0.14 -15.43 -12.93
N ILE A 73 0.99 -14.62 -13.59
CA ILE A 73 0.90 -14.39 -15.03
C ILE A 73 1.16 -15.68 -15.81
N ASN A 74 2.14 -16.50 -15.40
CA ASN A 74 2.41 -17.78 -16.05
C ASN A 74 1.23 -18.75 -15.93
N TYR A 75 0.54 -18.75 -14.79
CA TYR A 75 -0.69 -19.51 -14.61
C TYR A 75 -1.79 -19.01 -15.55
N ASP A 76 -2.02 -17.70 -15.60
CA ASP A 76 -3.03 -17.09 -16.47
C ASP A 76 -2.72 -17.24 -17.98
N LEU A 77 -1.45 -17.47 -18.34
CA LEU A 77 -1.00 -17.73 -19.71
C LEU A 77 -1.30 -19.15 -20.22
N GLN A 78 -1.73 -20.07 -19.36
CA GLN A 78 -2.09 -21.43 -19.77
C GLN A 78 -3.29 -21.39 -20.72
N THR A 79 -3.26 -22.20 -21.78
CA THR A 79 -4.29 -22.22 -22.84
C THR A 79 -5.71 -22.31 -22.28
N GLU A 80 -5.94 -23.22 -21.32
CA GLU A 80 -7.22 -23.41 -20.65
C GLU A 80 -7.72 -22.12 -19.96
N GLN A 81 -6.83 -21.37 -19.30
CA GLN A 81 -7.21 -20.12 -18.60
C GLN A 81 -7.55 -19.01 -19.59
N VAL A 82 -6.82 -18.93 -20.70
CA VAL A 82 -7.10 -17.97 -21.78
C VAL A 82 -8.44 -18.30 -22.44
N GLU A 83 -8.71 -19.57 -22.70
CA GLU A 83 -9.98 -20.06 -23.26
C GLU A 83 -11.16 -19.74 -22.35
N ILE A 84 -11.04 -20.01 -21.04
CA ILE A 84 -12.05 -19.67 -20.03
C ILE A 84 -12.33 -18.16 -20.08
N PHE A 85 -11.29 -17.32 -20.06
CA PHE A 85 -11.46 -15.87 -20.08
C PHE A 85 -12.19 -15.38 -21.34
N CYS A 86 -11.70 -15.78 -22.52
CA CYS A 86 -12.28 -15.35 -23.79
C CYS A 86 -13.70 -15.89 -23.98
N GLY A 87 -13.97 -17.13 -23.58
CA GLY A 87 -15.30 -17.73 -23.63
C GLY A 87 -16.30 -16.96 -22.77
N LEU A 88 -15.94 -16.63 -21.54
CA LEU A 88 -16.80 -15.88 -20.63
C LEU A 88 -17.01 -14.42 -21.09
N GLN A 89 -15.98 -13.73 -21.57
CA GLN A 89 -16.12 -12.38 -22.12
C GLN A 89 -17.00 -12.35 -23.38
N SER A 90 -16.89 -13.37 -24.21
CA SER A 90 -17.68 -13.54 -25.43
C SER A 90 -19.17 -13.70 -25.12
N LYS A 91 -19.52 -14.51 -24.11
CA LYS A 91 -20.90 -14.64 -23.59
C LYS A 91 -21.44 -13.31 -23.04
N PHE A 92 -20.59 -12.56 -22.34
CA PHE A 92 -20.97 -11.28 -21.73
C PHE A 92 -21.39 -10.24 -22.77
N GLN A 93 -20.61 -10.07 -23.82
CA GLN A 93 -20.89 -9.07 -24.87
C GLN A 93 -22.14 -9.38 -25.69
N ASP A 94 -22.56 -10.65 -25.75
CA ASP A 94 -23.77 -11.08 -26.45
C ASP A 94 -25.05 -10.90 -25.63
N GLY A 95 -24.96 -10.46 -24.36
CA GLY A 95 -26.12 -10.28 -23.48
C GLY A 95 -26.84 -11.57 -23.08
N LYS A 96 -26.25 -12.73 -23.39
CA LYS A 96 -26.80 -14.06 -23.07
C LYS A 96 -26.38 -14.53 -21.69
N ILE A 97 -26.66 -13.74 -20.66
CA ILE A 97 -26.32 -14.08 -19.27
C ILE A 97 -27.61 -14.48 -18.57
N SER A 98 -27.75 -15.77 -18.24
CA SER A 98 -28.82 -16.21 -17.35
C SER A 98 -28.54 -15.73 -15.92
N SER A 99 -29.57 -15.64 -15.07
CA SER A 99 -29.41 -15.30 -13.64
C SER A 99 -28.49 -16.30 -12.89
N LYS A 100 -28.32 -17.51 -13.43
CA LYS A 100 -27.42 -18.55 -12.89
C LYS A 100 -25.94 -18.30 -13.23
N GLU A 101 -25.66 -17.49 -14.25
CA GLU A 101 -24.31 -17.16 -14.76
C GLU A 101 -23.79 -15.80 -14.23
N LEU A 102 -24.50 -15.16 -13.29
CA LEU A 102 -24.05 -13.94 -12.62
C LEU A 102 -22.69 -14.12 -11.92
N SER A 103 -22.42 -15.30 -11.35
CA SER A 103 -21.12 -15.62 -10.75
C SER A 103 -20.00 -15.67 -11.79
N GLU A 104 -20.29 -16.12 -13.02
CA GLU A 104 -19.35 -16.12 -14.15
C GLU A 104 -19.07 -14.69 -14.62
N PHE A 105 -20.08 -13.81 -14.63
CA PHE A 105 -19.93 -12.38 -14.90
C PHE A 105 -18.97 -11.70 -13.91
N PHE A 106 -19.16 -11.91 -12.60
CA PHE A 106 -18.25 -11.39 -11.59
C PHE A 106 -16.82 -11.89 -11.80
N ASN A 107 -16.63 -13.16 -12.20
CA ASN A 107 -15.30 -13.70 -12.46
C ASN A 107 -14.58 -12.99 -13.63
N VAL A 108 -15.28 -12.67 -14.73
CA VAL A 108 -14.68 -11.94 -15.86
C VAL A 108 -14.31 -10.51 -15.48
N THR A 109 -15.23 -9.79 -14.83
CA THR A 109 -14.98 -8.42 -14.38
C THR A 109 -13.79 -8.39 -13.41
N MET A 110 -13.72 -9.34 -12.47
CA MET A 110 -12.58 -9.47 -11.56
C MET A 110 -11.27 -9.80 -12.30
N MET A 111 -11.30 -10.64 -13.34
CA MET A 111 -10.11 -10.93 -14.16
C MET A 111 -9.63 -9.74 -15.00
N GLN A 112 -10.54 -8.88 -15.46
CA GLN A 112 -10.17 -7.63 -16.15
C GLN A 112 -9.58 -6.62 -15.17
N ILE A 113 -10.22 -6.45 -14.01
CA ILE A 113 -9.69 -5.64 -12.90
C ILE A 113 -8.29 -6.13 -12.51
N LYS A 114 -8.10 -7.46 -12.43
CA LYS A 114 -6.83 -8.11 -12.08
C LYS A 114 -5.66 -7.67 -12.98
N VAL A 115 -5.90 -7.41 -14.27
CA VAL A 115 -4.82 -6.91 -15.15
C VAL A 115 -4.47 -5.46 -14.84
N GLY A 116 -5.48 -4.59 -14.68
CA GLY A 116 -5.25 -3.21 -14.27
C GLY A 116 -4.50 -3.13 -12.93
N THR A 117 -4.89 -3.96 -11.96
CA THR A 117 -4.20 -4.04 -10.66
C THR A 117 -2.77 -4.58 -10.81
N MET A 118 -2.54 -5.60 -11.64
CA MET A 118 -1.18 -6.13 -11.89
C MET A 118 -0.25 -5.09 -12.48
N ILE A 119 -0.69 -4.26 -13.43
CA ILE A 119 0.14 -3.18 -13.99
C ILE A 119 0.55 -2.23 -12.88
N PHE A 120 -0.42 -1.81 -12.06
CA PHE A 120 -0.17 -0.91 -10.95
C PHE A 120 0.78 -1.52 -9.91
N ASP A 121 0.56 -2.78 -9.53
CA ASP A 121 1.40 -3.48 -8.57
C ASP A 121 2.83 -3.62 -9.09
N ILE A 122 3.03 -4.02 -10.36
CA ILE A 122 4.36 -4.11 -10.97
C ILE A 122 5.04 -2.73 -11.01
N ALA A 123 4.32 -1.69 -11.45
CA ALA A 123 4.86 -0.34 -11.57
C ALA A 123 5.29 0.20 -10.20
N ARG A 124 4.42 0.06 -9.19
CA ARG A 124 4.66 0.50 -7.82
C ARG A 124 5.86 -0.20 -7.18
N LEU A 125 6.12 -1.45 -7.56
CA LEU A 125 7.29 -2.23 -7.13
C LEU A 125 8.59 -1.84 -7.84
N SER A 126 8.59 -0.86 -8.75
CA SER A 126 9.83 -0.38 -9.35
C SER A 126 10.78 0.23 -8.32
N PRO A 127 12.10 0.11 -8.48
CA PRO A 127 13.06 0.77 -7.59
C PRO A 127 12.83 2.28 -7.49
N GLU A 128 12.48 2.93 -8.59
CA GLU A 128 12.24 4.37 -8.63
C GLU A 128 11.04 4.75 -7.76
N SER A 129 9.92 4.03 -7.91
CA SER A 129 8.74 4.20 -7.07
C SER A 129 9.02 3.86 -5.61
N ASN A 130 9.50 2.64 -5.38
CA ASN A 130 9.47 2.01 -4.08
C ASN A 130 10.65 2.41 -3.19
N LEU A 131 11.81 2.77 -3.77
CA LEU A 131 13.01 3.10 -2.98
C LEU A 131 13.32 4.59 -3.00
N LEU A 132 13.15 5.26 -4.15
CA LEU A 132 13.56 6.66 -4.30
C LEU A 132 12.45 7.64 -3.91
N LEU A 133 11.23 7.42 -4.43
CA LEU A 133 10.12 8.35 -4.21
C LEU A 133 9.37 8.05 -2.91
N ASP A 134 9.16 6.76 -2.60
CA ASP A 134 8.44 6.26 -1.42
C ASP A 134 7.07 6.93 -1.23
N ILE A 135 6.32 7.06 -2.33
CA ILE A 135 5.01 7.72 -2.38
C ILE A 135 3.83 6.74 -2.46
N SER A 136 4.06 5.44 -2.28
CA SER A 136 3.00 4.41 -2.40
C SER A 136 1.96 4.47 -1.27
N TRP A 137 2.26 5.17 -0.18
CA TRP A 137 1.34 5.40 0.94
C TRP A 137 0.36 6.54 0.70
N LEU A 138 0.58 7.37 -0.33
CA LEU A 138 -0.36 8.42 -0.71
C LEU A 138 -1.63 7.78 -1.28
N THR A 139 -2.78 8.16 -0.73
CA THR A 139 -4.08 7.63 -1.14
C THR A 139 -4.88 8.60 -2.00
N ASP A 140 -4.40 9.82 -2.13
CA ASP A 140 -5.02 10.90 -2.88
C ASP A 140 -4.36 11.07 -4.25
N GLY A 141 -5.15 11.44 -5.26
CA GLY A 141 -4.68 11.59 -6.64
C GLY A 141 -5.21 10.50 -7.58
N ASN A 142 -4.82 10.56 -8.86
CA ASN A 142 -5.32 9.63 -9.87
C ASN A 142 -4.35 8.46 -10.05
N VAL A 143 -4.88 7.24 -10.11
CA VAL A 143 -4.10 6.02 -10.40
C VAL A 143 -3.23 6.18 -11.66
N SER A 144 -3.74 6.88 -12.68
CA SER A 144 -2.98 7.16 -13.90
C SER A 144 -1.75 8.04 -13.68
N ASP A 145 -1.82 9.04 -12.79
CA ASP A 145 -0.68 9.90 -12.48
C ASP A 145 0.40 9.11 -11.74
N TYR A 146 0.01 8.26 -10.80
CA TYR A 146 0.93 7.35 -10.10
C TYR A 146 1.59 6.36 -11.06
N LEU A 147 0.81 5.74 -11.96
CA LEU A 147 1.36 4.87 -13.01
C LEU A 147 2.39 5.59 -13.88
N ASP A 148 2.08 6.82 -14.31
CA ASP A 148 2.98 7.62 -15.14
C ASP A 148 4.30 7.93 -14.40
N ILE A 149 4.24 8.22 -13.09
CA ILE A 149 5.44 8.43 -12.26
C ILE A 149 6.23 7.12 -12.12
N TYR A 150 5.57 6.04 -11.75
CA TYR A 150 6.20 4.75 -11.46
C TYR A 150 6.86 4.10 -12.67
N LEU A 151 6.33 4.36 -13.86
CA LEU A 151 6.86 3.90 -15.14
C LEU A 151 7.84 4.90 -15.76
N ASN A 152 8.18 5.98 -15.04
CA ASN A 152 9.08 7.06 -15.48
C ASN A 152 8.63 7.71 -16.81
N ILE A 153 7.32 7.81 -17.02
CA ILE A 153 6.69 8.47 -18.17
C ILE A 153 6.54 9.96 -17.91
N LYS A 154 6.28 10.34 -16.65
CA LYS A 154 6.20 11.72 -16.19
C LYS A 154 6.99 11.89 -14.91
N ASP A 155 7.47 13.12 -14.71
CA ASP A 155 8.14 13.52 -13.48
C ASP A 155 7.16 13.63 -12.31
N ILE A 156 7.67 13.46 -11.08
CA ILE A 156 6.87 13.55 -9.85
C ILE A 156 6.21 14.92 -9.64
N SER A 157 6.70 15.97 -10.30
CA SER A 157 6.06 17.30 -10.32
C SER A 157 4.61 17.29 -10.82
N ILE A 158 4.12 16.22 -11.48
CA ILE A 158 2.68 16.10 -11.76
C ILE A 158 1.82 16.14 -10.48
N LEU A 159 2.39 15.78 -9.32
CA LEU A 159 1.70 15.84 -8.04
C LEU A 159 1.48 17.29 -7.54
N ASP A 160 2.19 18.28 -8.10
CA ASP A 160 2.06 19.70 -7.74
C ASP A 160 0.62 20.21 -7.85
N LYS A 161 -0.16 19.62 -8.78
CA LYS A 161 -1.57 19.99 -9.01
C LYS A 161 -2.48 19.63 -7.84
N PHE A 162 -2.07 18.72 -6.96
CA PHE A 162 -2.85 18.30 -5.80
C PHE A 162 -2.58 19.13 -4.55
N LEU A 163 -1.51 19.94 -4.54
CA LEU A 163 -1.14 20.78 -3.40
C LEU A 163 -2.28 21.71 -2.94
N PRO A 164 -2.99 22.46 -3.82
CA PRO A 164 -4.04 23.37 -3.36
C PRO A 164 -5.16 22.64 -2.59
N SER A 165 -5.57 21.47 -3.09
CA SER A 165 -6.59 20.64 -2.44
C SER A 165 -6.13 20.15 -1.06
N LYS A 166 -4.87 19.74 -0.92
CA LYS A 166 -4.32 19.35 0.39
C LYS A 166 -4.24 20.51 1.36
N ILE A 167 -3.84 21.70 0.92
CA ILE A 167 -3.82 22.90 1.77
C ILE A 167 -5.24 23.20 2.26
N SER A 168 -6.24 23.16 1.37
CA SER A 168 -7.65 23.32 1.75
C SER A 168 -8.09 22.26 2.77
N GLU A 169 -7.76 20.99 2.56
CA GLU A 169 -8.08 19.94 3.56
C GLU A 169 -7.47 20.25 4.94
N VAL A 170 -6.21 20.68 4.98
CA VAL A 170 -5.57 21.06 6.26
C VAL A 170 -6.26 22.28 6.89
N LYS A 171 -6.62 23.29 6.10
CA LYS A 171 -7.32 24.48 6.60
C LYS A 171 -8.72 24.16 7.13
N ASP A 172 -9.46 23.34 6.41
CA ASP A 172 -10.90 23.14 6.62
C ASP A 172 -11.19 22.01 7.61
N ARG A 173 -10.31 21.01 7.71
CA ARG A 173 -10.47 19.87 8.63
C ARG A 173 -9.49 19.91 9.80
N ILE A 174 -8.20 20.02 9.50
CA ILE A 174 -7.15 19.78 10.51
C ILE A 174 -7.00 20.95 11.48
N ILE A 175 -6.94 22.18 10.97
CA ILE A 175 -6.81 23.38 11.82
C ILE A 175 -7.95 23.47 12.85
N PRO A 176 -9.24 23.31 12.48
CA PRO A 176 -10.33 23.32 13.46
C PRO A 176 -10.17 22.28 14.57
N ILE A 177 -9.72 21.06 14.24
CA ILE A 177 -9.46 20.01 15.25
C ILE A 177 -8.39 20.46 16.23
N MET A 178 -7.26 20.98 15.72
CA MET A 178 -6.15 21.45 16.54
C MET A 178 -6.53 22.64 17.44
N GLN A 179 -7.40 23.53 16.95
CA GLN A 179 -7.85 24.69 17.73
C GLN A 179 -8.67 24.32 18.98
N CYS A 180 -9.32 23.16 18.96
CA CYS A 180 -10.12 22.69 20.09
C CYS A 180 -9.29 22.14 21.26
N ASN A 181 -7.97 21.99 21.11
CA ASN A 181 -7.12 21.38 22.13
C ASN A 181 -5.78 22.12 22.27
N LYS A 182 -5.54 22.64 23.48
CA LYS A 182 -4.37 23.46 23.83
C LYS A 182 -3.03 22.75 23.59
N GLU A 183 -2.98 21.42 23.66
CA GLU A 183 -1.74 20.67 23.40
C GLU A 183 -1.20 20.85 21.97
N PHE A 184 -2.05 21.27 21.02
CA PHE A 184 -1.64 21.55 19.64
C PHE A 184 -1.23 23.01 19.41
N GLU A 185 -1.28 23.90 20.40
CA GLU A 185 -1.12 25.35 20.19
C GLU A 185 0.21 25.72 19.47
N GLU A 186 1.32 25.17 19.94
CA GLU A 186 2.63 25.41 19.32
C GLU A 186 2.70 24.85 17.90
N ILE A 187 2.19 23.63 17.69
CA ILE A 187 2.16 22.96 16.39
C ILE A 187 1.29 23.76 15.40
N LEU A 188 0.15 24.25 15.86
CA LEU A 188 -0.79 25.04 15.08
C LEU A 188 -0.15 26.36 14.62
N SER A 189 0.64 27.00 15.48
CA SER A 189 1.36 28.22 15.14
C SER A 189 2.36 27.98 13.99
N VAL A 190 3.13 26.88 14.06
CA VAL A 190 4.07 26.48 13.01
C VAL A 190 3.35 26.14 11.71
N LEU A 191 2.25 25.38 11.80
CA LEU A 191 1.48 24.94 10.64
C LEU A 191 0.85 26.12 9.88
N LYS A 192 0.35 27.14 10.59
CA LYS A 192 -0.18 28.37 9.96
C LYS A 192 0.88 29.10 9.15
N VAL A 193 2.09 29.25 9.70
CA VAL A 193 3.22 29.89 8.98
C VAL A 193 3.65 29.03 7.79
N ALA A 194 3.63 27.70 7.92
CA ALA A 194 3.96 26.79 6.83
C ALA A 194 2.97 26.91 5.66
N ILE A 195 1.68 27.05 5.96
CA ILE A 195 0.61 27.27 4.98
C ILE A 195 0.81 28.62 4.27
N GLU A 196 0.98 29.70 5.02
CA GLU A 196 1.22 31.03 4.45
C GLU A 196 2.46 31.03 3.54
N SER A 197 3.54 30.38 3.99
CA SER A 197 4.76 30.23 3.20
C SER A 197 4.50 29.47 1.89
N SER A 198 3.70 28.40 1.93
CA SER A 198 3.33 27.66 0.72
C SER A 198 2.50 28.49 -0.25
N GLU A 199 1.52 29.25 0.25
CA GLU A 199 0.65 30.09 -0.58
C GLU A 199 1.43 31.23 -1.25
N ASN A 200 2.50 31.69 -0.60
CA ASN A 200 3.45 32.66 -1.13
C ASN A 200 4.59 32.02 -1.97
N ASN A 201 4.49 30.74 -2.34
CA ASN A 201 5.52 29.98 -3.07
C ASN A 201 6.90 29.91 -2.39
N SER A 202 6.97 30.16 -1.08
CA SER A 202 8.17 29.97 -0.26
C SER A 202 8.28 28.51 0.20
N PHE A 203 8.57 27.61 -0.75
CA PHE A 203 8.53 26.17 -0.51
C PHE A 203 9.63 25.68 0.43
N ILE A 204 10.82 26.30 0.42
CA ILE A 204 11.91 25.93 1.34
C ILE A 204 11.43 26.10 2.79
N THR A 205 10.95 27.29 3.14
CA THR A 205 10.43 27.59 4.48
C THR A 205 9.26 26.68 4.82
N SER A 206 8.29 26.56 3.92
CA SER A 206 7.11 25.71 4.15
C SER A 206 7.50 24.26 4.41
N ASN A 207 8.38 23.66 3.60
CA ASN A 207 8.80 22.27 3.76
C ASN A 207 9.54 22.02 5.08
N ILE A 208 10.43 22.93 5.49
CA ILE A 208 11.13 22.82 6.78
C ILE A 208 10.10 22.87 7.92
N LEU A 209 9.17 23.84 7.90
CA LEU A 209 8.17 23.98 8.94
C LEU A 209 7.18 22.80 9.00
N LEU A 210 6.80 22.24 7.85
CA LEU A 210 5.94 21.05 7.82
C LEU A 210 6.64 19.82 8.40
N ILE A 211 7.93 19.63 8.13
CA ILE A 211 8.70 18.53 8.72
C ILE A 211 8.79 18.70 10.24
N THR A 212 9.04 19.93 10.72
CA THR A 212 9.01 20.24 12.16
C THR A 212 7.64 19.95 12.77
N ALA A 213 6.56 20.38 12.12
CA ALA A 213 5.19 20.13 12.58
C ALA A 213 4.88 18.61 12.62
N CYS A 214 5.31 17.84 11.61
CA CYS A 214 5.18 16.38 11.61
C CYS A 214 5.92 15.74 12.79
N GLU A 215 7.16 16.15 13.07
CA GLU A 215 7.92 15.62 14.20
C GLU A 215 7.22 15.92 15.54
N SER A 216 6.76 17.16 15.74
CA SER A 216 6.03 17.53 16.96
C SER A 216 4.71 16.77 17.11
N LEU A 217 3.94 16.60 16.02
CA LEU A 217 2.69 15.85 16.05
C LEU A 217 2.88 14.38 16.41
N VAL A 218 3.89 13.74 15.82
CA VAL A 218 4.16 12.33 16.13
C VAL A 218 4.64 12.17 17.55
N ARG A 219 5.44 13.09 18.10
CA ARG A 219 5.83 13.03 19.51
C ARG A 219 4.63 13.18 20.43
N LEU A 220 3.71 14.10 20.14
CA LEU A 220 2.47 14.26 20.89
C LEU A 220 1.59 13.01 20.82
N LEU A 221 1.39 12.46 19.62
CA LEU A 221 0.69 11.19 19.40
C LEU A 221 1.31 10.05 20.20
N SER A 222 2.64 9.93 20.12
CA SER A 222 3.42 8.90 20.81
C SER A 222 3.28 9.04 22.33
N SER A 223 3.26 10.26 22.86
CA SER A 223 3.02 10.53 24.29
C SER A 223 1.66 10.03 24.73
N ARG A 224 0.59 10.35 23.99
CA ARG A 224 -0.77 9.90 24.33
C ARG A 224 -0.90 8.38 24.27
N ILE A 225 -0.40 7.75 23.20
CA ILE A 225 -0.44 6.29 23.06
C ILE A 225 0.35 5.63 24.19
N TYR A 226 1.54 6.13 24.49
CA TYR A 226 2.38 5.56 25.54
C TYR A 226 1.72 5.68 26.92
N GLN A 227 1.05 6.79 27.20
CA GLN A 227 0.25 6.98 28.40
C GLN A 227 -0.88 5.94 28.51
N TYR A 228 -1.64 5.72 27.43
CA TYR A 228 -2.70 4.70 27.43
C TYR A 228 -2.16 3.27 27.59
N GLN A 229 -0.99 2.98 27.04
CA GLN A 229 -0.37 1.66 27.15
C GLN A 229 0.31 1.42 28.51
N ASN A 230 0.62 2.48 29.26
CA ASN A 230 1.33 2.43 30.53
C ASN A 230 0.66 3.37 31.56
N PRO A 231 -0.57 3.07 31.99
CA PRO A 231 -1.38 3.96 32.83
C PRO A 231 -0.78 4.23 34.22
N ASP A 232 0.17 3.39 34.66
CA ASP A 232 0.84 3.54 35.96
C ASP A 232 1.99 4.56 35.94
N LEU A 233 2.39 5.05 34.75
CA LEU A 233 3.45 6.04 34.61
C LEU A 233 2.91 7.46 34.76
N ASN A 234 3.70 8.33 35.38
CA ASN A 234 3.39 9.76 35.46
C ASN A 234 3.86 10.52 34.21
N ASP A 235 3.40 11.77 34.05
CA ASP A 235 3.71 12.62 32.90
C ASP A 235 5.22 12.84 32.70
N ARG A 236 6.01 12.86 33.77
CA ARG A 236 7.47 13.06 33.69
C ARG A 236 8.15 11.83 33.08
N ASP A 237 7.77 10.63 33.50
CA ASP A 237 8.34 9.39 32.99
C ASP A 237 7.97 9.20 31.50
N ILE A 238 6.74 9.55 31.14
CA ILE A 238 6.28 9.58 29.74
C ILE A 238 7.10 10.59 28.93
N HIS A 239 7.27 11.81 29.44
CA HIS A 239 8.05 12.84 28.76
C HIS A 239 9.51 12.41 28.56
N GLU A 240 10.15 11.85 29.59
CA GLU A 240 11.52 11.34 29.50
C GLU A 240 11.64 10.23 28.46
N TYR A 241 10.67 9.32 28.42
CA TYR A 241 10.62 8.25 27.43
C TYR A 241 10.49 8.80 26.00
N ILE A 242 9.58 9.74 25.76
CA ILE A 242 9.27 10.21 24.40
C ILE A 242 10.29 11.22 23.87
N TYR A 243 10.74 12.15 24.71
CA TYR A 243 11.53 13.31 24.28
C TYR A 243 13.02 13.15 24.57
N ASN A 244 13.41 12.50 25.68
CA ASN A 244 14.82 12.42 26.09
C ASN A 244 15.50 11.14 25.62
N LYS A 245 14.82 10.00 25.69
CA LYS A 245 15.39 8.70 25.30
C LYS A 245 15.64 8.57 23.79
N TYR A 246 14.80 9.19 22.96
CA TYR A 246 14.84 9.07 21.51
C TYR A 246 15.16 10.41 20.83
N THR A 247 16.39 10.52 20.33
CA THR A 247 16.93 11.72 19.69
C THR A 247 16.41 11.96 18.26
N SER A 248 15.73 10.99 17.67
CA SER A 248 15.11 11.10 16.36
C SER A 248 13.74 10.43 16.32
N LEU A 249 12.87 10.94 15.44
CA LEU A 249 11.55 10.37 15.18
C LEU A 249 11.63 8.90 14.72
N GLU A 250 12.57 8.57 13.84
CA GLU A 250 12.83 7.20 13.40
C GLU A 250 13.11 6.29 14.60
N SER A 251 13.97 6.71 15.53
CA SER A 251 14.32 5.90 16.70
C SER A 251 13.14 5.72 17.65
N LEU A 252 12.34 6.76 17.86
CA LEU A 252 11.11 6.70 18.67
C LEU A 252 10.13 5.68 18.08
N ILE A 253 9.86 5.77 16.77
CA ILE A 253 8.92 4.89 16.08
C ILE A 253 9.43 3.45 16.06
N THR A 254 10.71 3.22 15.70
CA THR A 254 11.21 1.86 15.42
C THR A 254 11.79 1.13 16.62
N LYS A 255 12.32 1.85 17.63
CA LYS A 255 12.94 1.29 18.83
C LYS A 255 12.13 1.55 20.10
N GLY A 256 10.98 2.21 19.99
CA GLY A 256 10.00 2.29 21.06
C GLY A 256 9.41 0.92 21.39
N ASN A 257 9.16 0.67 22.66
CA ASN A 257 8.50 -0.54 23.17
C ASN A 257 6.98 -0.35 23.06
N TRP A 258 6.49 -0.35 21.82
CA TRP A 258 5.08 -0.17 21.51
C TRP A 258 4.33 -1.49 21.66
N THR A 259 3.19 -1.46 22.36
CA THR A 259 2.34 -2.65 22.47
C THR A 259 1.63 -2.91 21.13
N VAL A 260 1.52 -4.19 20.76
CA VAL A 260 0.77 -4.65 19.57
C VAL A 260 -0.68 -4.85 19.95
N ASP A 261 -1.44 -3.75 20.04
CA ASP A 261 -2.79 -3.77 20.59
C ASP A 261 -3.87 -3.16 19.70
N PHE A 262 -3.50 -2.45 18.62
CA PHE A 262 -4.45 -1.78 17.75
C PHE A 262 -5.05 -2.74 16.71
N PRO A 263 -6.36 -3.04 16.75
CA PRO A 263 -6.97 -3.99 15.84
C PRO A 263 -7.20 -3.35 14.47
N ILE A 264 -6.86 -4.08 13.41
CA ILE A 264 -7.23 -3.74 12.03
C ILE A 264 -7.89 -4.93 11.36
N LYS A 265 -8.80 -4.64 10.44
CA LYS A 265 -9.44 -5.67 9.63
C LYS A 265 -8.44 -6.30 8.69
N PHE A 266 -8.61 -7.59 8.40
CA PHE A 266 -7.77 -8.31 7.45
C PHE A 266 -7.73 -7.64 6.07
N SER A 267 -8.89 -7.22 5.55
CA SER A 267 -8.99 -6.51 4.27
C SER A 267 -8.24 -5.19 4.27
N GLU A 268 -8.23 -4.49 5.41
CA GLU A 268 -7.48 -3.26 5.59
C GLU A 268 -5.97 -3.51 5.62
N ALA A 269 -5.53 -4.56 6.32
CA ALA A 269 -4.13 -4.99 6.35
C ALA A 269 -3.57 -5.26 4.94
N LEU A 270 -4.34 -5.97 4.10
CA LEU A 270 -3.93 -6.30 2.73
C LEU A 270 -3.94 -5.11 1.76
N VAL A 271 -4.68 -4.05 2.04
CA VAL A 271 -4.81 -2.91 1.14
C VAL A 271 -3.96 -1.73 1.60
N LYS A 272 -4.13 -1.27 2.84
CA LYS A 272 -3.46 -0.08 3.37
C LYS A 272 -2.01 -0.33 3.76
N TYR A 273 -1.70 -1.52 4.26
CA TYR A 273 -0.39 -1.84 4.84
C TYR A 273 0.41 -2.84 4.00
N LYS A 274 0.06 -3.02 2.72
CA LYS A 274 0.71 -4.02 1.86
C LYS A 274 2.23 -3.84 1.70
N ASP A 275 2.75 -2.64 1.85
CA ASP A 275 4.20 -2.35 1.70
C ASP A 275 4.97 -2.29 3.03
N VAL A 276 4.28 -2.47 4.16
CA VAL A 276 4.89 -2.35 5.47
C VAL A 276 5.57 -3.67 5.84
N ASN A 277 6.86 -3.62 6.13
CA ASN A 277 7.59 -4.80 6.59
C ASN A 277 7.43 -4.96 8.11
N ASP A 278 6.51 -5.81 8.52
CA ASP A 278 6.20 -6.15 9.91
C ASP A 278 5.88 -7.64 10.01
N ASP A 279 6.30 -8.29 11.09
CA ASP A 279 6.16 -9.74 11.25
C ASP A 279 4.69 -10.18 11.27
N SER A 280 3.80 -9.40 11.91
CA SER A 280 2.37 -9.69 11.98
C SER A 280 1.73 -9.59 10.60
N LEU A 281 2.10 -8.56 9.82
CA LEU A 281 1.64 -8.39 8.44
C LEU A 281 2.22 -9.46 7.51
N ASN A 282 3.48 -9.85 7.68
CA ASN A 282 4.14 -10.89 6.88
C ASN A 282 3.51 -12.27 7.13
N TYR A 283 3.21 -12.60 8.38
CA TYR A 283 2.44 -13.78 8.73
C TYR A 283 1.08 -13.78 8.02
N LEU A 284 0.35 -12.66 8.09
CA LEU A 284 -0.94 -12.49 7.44
C LEU A 284 -0.87 -12.66 5.91
N ARG A 285 0.12 -12.05 5.25
CA ARG A 285 0.34 -12.20 3.80
C ARG A 285 0.62 -13.66 3.44
N THR A 286 1.40 -14.36 4.25
CA THR A 286 1.72 -15.78 4.03
C THR A 286 0.45 -16.62 4.15
N LYS A 287 -0.35 -16.37 5.20
CA LYS A 287 -1.64 -17.04 5.40
C LYS A 287 -2.62 -16.79 4.26
N HIS A 288 -2.72 -15.55 3.78
CA HIS A 288 -3.52 -15.21 2.60
C HIS A 288 -3.06 -15.97 1.35
N LYS A 289 -1.74 -16.04 1.09
CA LYS A 289 -1.18 -16.81 -0.03
C LYS A 289 -1.52 -18.29 0.06
N MET A 290 -1.46 -18.88 1.27
CA MET A 290 -1.86 -20.26 1.51
C MET A 290 -3.34 -20.46 1.22
N HIS A 291 -4.20 -19.58 1.74
CA HIS A 291 -5.64 -19.60 1.48
C HIS A 291 -5.96 -19.51 -0.02
N MET A 292 -5.38 -18.56 -0.75
CA MET A 292 -5.59 -18.43 -2.19
C MET A 292 -5.11 -19.66 -2.96
N SER A 293 -3.99 -20.27 -2.54
CA SER A 293 -3.48 -21.50 -3.13
C SER A 293 -4.41 -22.69 -2.88
N ALA A 294 -4.92 -22.82 -1.65
CA ALA A 294 -5.88 -23.84 -1.27
C ALA A 294 -7.19 -23.70 -2.07
N GLN A 295 -7.73 -22.48 -2.18
CA GLN A 295 -8.90 -22.21 -3.02
C GLN A 295 -8.67 -22.63 -4.49
N ARG A 296 -7.50 -22.33 -5.07
CA ARG A 296 -7.15 -22.78 -6.43
C ARG A 296 -7.11 -24.31 -6.53
N ARG A 297 -6.51 -25.01 -5.55
CA ARG A 297 -6.47 -26.49 -5.52
C ARG A 297 -7.85 -27.08 -5.40
N ILE A 298 -8.68 -26.58 -4.48
CA ILE A 298 -10.08 -26.99 -4.30
C ILE A 298 -10.86 -26.81 -5.60
N LYS A 299 -10.82 -25.62 -6.21
CA LYS A 299 -11.52 -25.32 -7.46
C LYS A 299 -11.10 -26.26 -8.60
N LYS A 300 -9.79 -26.52 -8.75
CA LYS A 300 -9.24 -27.43 -9.75
C LYS A 300 -9.64 -28.90 -9.51
N ARG A 301 -9.79 -29.33 -8.26
CA ARG A 301 -10.26 -30.67 -7.93
C ARG A 301 -11.77 -30.81 -8.21
N LEU A 302 -12.56 -29.81 -7.81
CA LEU A 302 -14.01 -29.79 -8.06
C LEU A 302 -14.35 -29.72 -9.55
N SER A 303 -13.57 -29.01 -10.37
CA SER A 303 -13.81 -28.91 -11.82
C SER A 303 -13.56 -30.22 -12.57
N LYS A 304 -12.80 -31.16 -12.00
CA LYS A 304 -12.58 -32.50 -12.55
C LYS A 304 -13.72 -33.47 -12.23
N PHE A 305 -14.60 -33.09 -11.33
CA PHE A 305 -15.78 -33.88 -10.98
C PHE A 305 -16.90 -33.57 -11.98
N SER A 306 -17.28 -34.58 -12.77
CA SER A 306 -18.46 -34.50 -13.65
C SER A 306 -19.55 -35.44 -13.14
N PRO A 307 -20.85 -35.08 -13.19
CA PRO A 307 -21.92 -35.84 -12.50
C PRO A 307 -22.21 -37.25 -13.05
N GLY A 308 -21.39 -37.82 -13.92
CA GLY A 308 -21.62 -39.11 -14.56
C GLY A 308 -20.53 -40.13 -14.24
N ALA A 309 -20.89 -41.15 -13.47
CA ALA A 309 -20.07 -42.32 -13.10
C ALA A 309 -18.80 -41.99 -12.29
N ILE A 310 -18.98 -41.69 -11.01
CA ILE A 310 -17.89 -41.54 -10.04
C ILE A 310 -17.93 -42.74 -9.10
N THR A 311 -16.78 -43.38 -8.90
CA THR A 311 -16.66 -44.51 -7.97
C THR A 311 -16.58 -44.02 -6.52
N GLU A 312 -16.96 -44.88 -5.58
CA GLU A 312 -16.92 -44.57 -4.14
C GLU A 312 -15.49 -44.26 -3.65
N SER A 313 -14.48 -44.90 -4.24
CA SER A 313 -13.06 -44.64 -3.93
C SER A 313 -12.60 -43.25 -4.43
N GLU A 314 -13.10 -42.79 -5.59
CA GLU A 314 -12.84 -41.45 -6.11
C GLU A 314 -13.51 -40.37 -5.24
N ILE A 315 -14.72 -40.63 -4.73
CA ILE A 315 -15.39 -39.75 -3.76
C ILE A 315 -14.58 -39.68 -2.46
N HIS A 316 -14.16 -40.82 -1.91
CA HIS A 316 -13.39 -40.86 -0.68
C HIS A 316 -12.06 -40.10 -0.80
N ASN A 317 -11.32 -40.33 -1.90
CA ASN A 317 -10.07 -39.63 -2.17
C ASN A 317 -10.29 -38.12 -2.37
N LEU A 318 -11.38 -37.71 -3.03
CA LEU A 318 -11.74 -36.29 -3.15
C LEU A 318 -11.98 -35.67 -1.76
N VAL A 319 -12.78 -36.33 -0.90
CA VAL A 319 -13.12 -35.83 0.42
C VAL A 319 -11.89 -35.67 1.31
N GLU A 320 -10.99 -36.67 1.34
CA GLU A 320 -9.73 -36.56 2.09
C GLU A 320 -8.86 -35.39 1.61
N ASN A 321 -8.71 -35.25 0.29
CA ASN A 321 -7.94 -34.17 -0.29
C ASN A 321 -8.54 -32.78 -0.02
N LEU A 322 -9.86 -32.66 -0.11
CA LEU A 322 -10.57 -31.41 0.20
C LEU A 322 -10.42 -31.08 1.68
N LYS A 323 -10.47 -32.06 2.58
CA LYS A 323 -10.25 -31.87 4.02
C LYS A 323 -8.85 -31.31 4.29
N ASN A 324 -7.83 -31.85 3.64
CA ASN A 324 -6.46 -31.34 3.73
C ASN A 324 -6.35 -29.90 3.20
N ASP A 325 -6.93 -29.62 2.03
CA ASP A 325 -6.91 -28.26 1.45
C ASP A 325 -7.72 -27.25 2.29
N THR A 326 -8.78 -27.69 2.98
CA THR A 326 -9.60 -26.83 3.85
C THR A 326 -8.85 -26.35 5.08
N ASN A 327 -7.86 -27.12 5.58
CA ASN A 327 -7.03 -26.70 6.72
C ASN A 327 -6.17 -25.46 6.42
N ASP A 328 -5.85 -25.22 5.15
CA ASP A 328 -5.09 -24.06 4.68
C ASP A 328 -5.99 -22.84 4.43
N LEU A 329 -7.31 -22.97 4.51
CA LEU A 329 -8.22 -21.85 4.37
C LEU A 329 -8.20 -20.98 5.63
N MET A 330 -8.30 -19.67 5.44
CA MET A 330 -8.57 -18.75 6.53
C MET A 330 -9.88 -19.09 7.23
N LYS A 331 -9.87 -18.92 8.55
CA LYS A 331 -11.00 -19.18 9.45
C LYS A 331 -11.65 -17.85 9.86
N ASP A 332 -12.83 -17.92 10.45
CA ASP A 332 -13.54 -16.73 10.92
C ASP A 332 -12.76 -15.95 11.99
N ASP A 333 -11.89 -16.63 12.76
CA ASP A 333 -10.98 -15.99 13.72
C ASP A 333 -9.89 -15.12 13.05
N ASP A 334 -9.74 -15.19 11.73
CA ASP A 334 -8.75 -14.43 10.95
C ASP A 334 -9.26 -13.08 10.44
N THR A 335 -10.40 -12.60 10.95
CA THR A 335 -11.01 -11.34 10.50
C THR A 335 -10.20 -10.10 10.90
N GLU A 336 -9.47 -10.17 12.01
CA GLU A 336 -8.73 -9.05 12.56
C GLU A 336 -7.32 -9.45 13.00
N ILE A 337 -6.38 -8.53 12.86
CA ILE A 337 -5.04 -8.64 13.42
C ILE A 337 -4.73 -7.41 14.24
N LYS A 338 -3.82 -7.54 15.20
CA LYS A 338 -3.32 -6.41 15.97
C LYS A 338 -2.01 -5.92 15.37
N ILE A 339 -1.88 -4.60 15.29
CA ILE A 339 -0.67 -3.91 14.88
C ILE A 339 -0.24 -2.93 15.97
N ASN A 340 0.93 -2.31 15.79
CA ASN A 340 1.46 -1.30 16.69
C ASN A 340 1.67 0.03 15.97
N LEU A 341 2.08 1.05 16.74
CA LEU A 341 2.40 2.38 16.22
C LEU A 341 3.42 2.39 15.06
N PRO A 342 4.53 1.62 15.11
CA PRO A 342 5.48 1.55 14.00
C PRO A 342 4.86 1.16 12.65
N VAL A 343 3.87 0.26 12.65
CA VAL A 343 3.15 -0.12 11.43
C VAL A 343 2.35 1.07 10.87
N MET A 344 1.63 1.79 11.72
CA MET A 344 0.79 2.93 11.31
C MET A 344 1.60 4.13 10.82
N LEU A 345 2.78 4.36 11.38
CA LEU A 345 3.67 5.46 11.04
C LEU A 345 4.80 5.07 10.08
N ASN A 346 4.76 3.88 9.48
CA ASN A 346 5.85 3.38 8.62
C ASN A 346 6.19 4.35 7.47
N PHE A 347 5.18 5.07 6.96
CA PHE A 347 5.32 6.04 5.88
C PHE A 347 6.26 7.22 6.22
N LEU A 348 6.47 7.51 7.52
CA LEU A 348 7.35 8.60 7.97
C LEU A 348 8.81 8.15 8.10
N VAL A 349 9.05 6.91 8.52
CA VAL A 349 10.33 6.45 9.08
C VAL A 349 11.53 6.67 8.15
N ARG A 350 11.33 6.64 6.84
CA ARG A 350 12.42 6.65 5.84
C ARG A 350 12.69 8.04 5.28
N LYS A 351 11.72 8.58 4.55
CA LYS A 351 11.89 9.87 3.86
C LYS A 351 12.12 11.03 4.84
N TYR A 352 11.43 11.03 5.98
CA TYR A 352 11.63 12.08 6.97
C TYR A 352 13.00 12.04 7.63
N LYS A 353 13.62 10.86 7.77
CA LYS A 353 14.99 10.75 8.26
C LYS A 353 15.95 11.44 7.30
N ASP A 354 15.84 11.13 6.01
CA ASP A 354 16.70 11.70 4.97
C ASP A 354 16.49 13.23 4.86
N ASP A 355 15.23 13.70 4.85
CA ASP A 355 14.91 15.13 4.83
C ASP A 355 15.41 15.84 6.11
N ARG A 356 15.23 15.27 7.31
CA ARG A 356 15.76 15.83 8.56
C ARG A 356 17.28 15.93 8.56
N ASN A 357 17.98 14.89 8.11
CA ASN A 357 19.43 14.90 8.02
C ASN A 357 19.90 15.99 7.06
N GLN A 358 19.21 16.19 5.93
CA GLN A 358 19.47 17.29 5.02
C GLN A 358 19.32 18.66 5.71
N ILE A 359 18.27 18.87 6.51
CA ILE A 359 18.08 20.11 7.30
C ILE A 359 19.24 20.32 8.28
N ILE A 360 19.59 19.31 9.07
CA ILE A 360 20.65 19.40 10.10
C ILE A 360 22.01 19.75 9.47
N HIS A 361 22.28 19.24 8.27
CA HIS A 361 23.52 19.50 7.54
C HIS A 361 23.45 20.72 6.61
N GLY A 362 22.35 21.50 6.64
CA GLY A 362 22.19 22.70 5.83
C GLY A 362 22.07 22.46 4.32
N ASN A 363 21.68 21.25 3.91
CA ASN A 363 21.51 20.89 2.50
C ASN A 363 20.04 21.04 2.07
N PHE A 364 19.68 22.20 1.52
CA PHE A 364 18.29 22.52 1.16
C PHE A 364 17.94 22.31 -0.31
N LYS A 365 18.80 21.61 -1.08
CA LYS A 365 18.68 21.52 -2.55
C LYS A 365 17.29 21.08 -3.03
N ASP A 366 16.70 20.11 -2.33
CA ASP A 366 15.41 19.52 -2.73
C ASP A 366 14.20 20.13 -2.00
N PHE A 367 14.42 21.11 -1.11
CA PHE A 367 13.36 21.73 -0.29
C PHE A 367 12.58 22.80 -1.03
N ASN A 368 13.06 23.30 -2.17
CA ASN A 368 12.31 24.24 -2.98
C ASN A 368 11.26 23.56 -3.89
N LEU A 369 11.16 22.22 -3.84
CA LEU A 369 10.29 21.46 -4.71
C LEU A 369 8.84 21.48 -4.20
N LYS A 370 7.92 21.92 -5.05
CA LYS A 370 6.48 22.04 -4.74
C LYS A 370 5.83 20.69 -4.42
N TRP A 371 6.18 19.62 -5.13
CA TRP A 371 5.63 18.29 -4.86
C TRP A 371 6.02 17.76 -3.47
N LYS A 372 7.19 18.15 -2.93
CA LYS A 372 7.56 17.79 -1.55
C LYS A 372 6.60 18.44 -0.54
N ASN A 373 6.16 19.66 -0.84
CA ASN A 373 5.20 20.37 -0.02
C ASN A 373 3.86 19.64 0.02
N TYR A 374 3.40 19.15 -1.13
CA TYR A 374 2.22 18.29 -1.21
C TYR A 374 2.37 17.03 -0.35
N VAL A 375 3.50 16.32 -0.47
CA VAL A 375 3.77 15.10 0.33
C VAL A 375 3.77 15.40 1.83
N ASN A 376 4.38 16.52 2.23
CA ASN A 376 4.46 16.91 3.64
C ASN A 376 3.08 17.29 4.21
N PHE A 377 2.22 17.96 3.44
CA PHE A 377 0.83 18.19 3.84
C PHE A 377 0.02 16.89 3.93
N ALA A 378 0.19 15.98 2.97
CA ALA A 378 -0.45 14.66 3.01
C ALA A 378 -0.02 13.85 4.25
N ALA A 379 1.23 14.01 4.69
CA ALA A 379 1.70 13.39 5.93
C ALA A 379 1.06 14.00 7.19
N ILE A 380 0.89 15.32 7.27
CA ILE A 380 0.15 15.97 8.37
C ILE A 380 -1.26 15.39 8.47
N VAL A 381 -1.98 15.33 7.34
CA VAL A 381 -3.30 14.72 7.23
C VAL A 381 -3.27 13.28 7.77
N LYS A 382 -2.34 12.47 7.28
CA LYS A 382 -2.24 11.06 7.66
C LYS A 382 -1.91 10.87 9.15
N ILE A 383 -1.04 11.71 9.73
CA ILE A 383 -0.72 11.68 11.16
C ILE A 383 -1.96 11.97 12.00
N ILE A 384 -2.76 12.95 11.60
CA ILE A 384 -4.01 13.27 12.31
C ILE A 384 -5.04 12.18 12.18
N ASP A 385 -5.17 11.54 11.01
CA ASP A 385 -6.06 10.38 10.87
C ASP A 385 -5.65 9.25 11.84
N VAL A 386 -4.34 8.97 11.96
CA VAL A 386 -3.81 8.01 12.95
C VAL A 386 -4.13 8.45 14.38
N PHE A 387 -4.05 9.75 14.67
CA PHE A 387 -4.38 10.33 15.97
C PHE A 387 -5.85 10.08 16.33
N GLU A 388 -6.77 10.40 15.43
CA GLU A 388 -8.21 10.21 15.61
C GLU A 388 -8.57 8.72 15.74
N GLU A 389 -7.94 7.85 14.94
CA GLU A 389 -8.13 6.40 15.01
C GLU A 389 -7.72 5.84 16.38
N TYR A 390 -6.56 6.24 16.91
CA TYR A 390 -6.10 5.80 18.24
C TYR A 390 -6.93 6.37 19.38
N GLU A 391 -7.28 7.66 19.33
CA GLU A 391 -8.14 8.25 20.35
C GLU A 391 -9.47 7.53 20.45
N LYS A 392 -10.09 7.26 19.30
CA LYS A 392 -11.36 6.55 19.25
C LYS A 392 -11.22 5.16 19.87
N PHE A 393 -10.14 4.45 19.55
CA PHE A 393 -9.86 3.11 20.07
C PHE A 393 -9.69 3.08 21.60
N TYR A 394 -8.84 3.94 22.16
CA TYR A 394 -8.60 3.94 23.61
C TYR A 394 -9.81 4.47 24.40
N LYS A 395 -10.52 5.49 23.89
CA LYS A 395 -11.78 5.96 24.49
C LYS A 395 -12.86 4.88 24.53
N THR A 396 -12.86 3.94 23.58
CA THR A 396 -13.77 2.78 23.63
C THR A 396 -13.36 1.69 24.61
N LYS A 397 -12.07 1.59 24.99
CA LYS A 397 -11.59 0.63 25.99
C LYS A 397 -11.86 1.08 27.43
N GLU A 398 -11.96 2.38 27.67
CA GLU A 398 -12.25 2.96 28.99
C GLU A 398 -13.72 2.83 29.42
N LYS A 399 -14.61 2.43 28.51
CA LYS A 399 -16.04 2.15 28.77
C LYS A 399 -16.25 0.65 28.95
#